data_AF-A0AAD5X708-F1
#
_entry.id   AF-A0AAD5X708-F1
#
_cell.length_a   1.000
_cell.length_b   1.000
_cell.length_c   1.000
_cell.angle_alpha   90.00
_cell.angle_beta   90.00
_cell.angle_gamma   90.00
#
_symmetry.space_group_name_H-M   'P 1'
#
loop_
_entity.id
_entity.type
_entity.pdbx_description
1 polymer ?
#
loop_
_entity_poly.entity_id
_entity_poly.type
_entity_poly.pdbx_seq_one_letter_code
_entity_poly.pdbx_strand_id
1 'polypeptide(L)'
;MLPDALHFVFAVFKIERFLIDVKAQGAFAYRPIYPYTHSLAGMAVMGLLLAAFRFAQTKKVKEALILAAMPLSHFILEIPGHRGDIILLPTLQETLHQAEQRALGYHLFNNRHITFLIETLPIILSTFFYTRSLPTRHQIPSLITLLATLIPQQLLFAYGSLPTWNSELVHGPMLLLTFALTWYIFRVIDLPLVDISSRGRRSSRAGIIAPNTVPGIDKSSVDSLTSTVKRNLHGDDSLTGKATATFRSLVGQTPAGAQKTEVKYAGAGKWKVEKGVDASLGQVVQSIQESEADIARAR
;
A
#
# COMPACT_ATOMS: atom_id res chain seq x y z
N MET A 1 -4.51 12.38 9.87
CA MET A 1 -3.35 13.12 9.30
C MET A 1 -3.76 14.40 8.59
N LEU A 2 -4.60 14.40 7.53
CA LEU A 2 -4.97 15.67 6.88
C LEU A 2 -5.74 16.63 7.81
N PRO A 3 -6.78 16.18 8.56
CA PRO A 3 -7.44 17.01 9.56
C PRO A 3 -6.46 17.60 10.60
N ASP A 4 -5.60 16.76 11.18
CA ASP A 4 -4.56 17.18 12.14
C ASP A 4 -3.63 18.26 11.55
N ALA A 5 -3.08 18.02 10.36
CA ALA A 5 -2.15 18.96 9.72
C ALA A 5 -2.83 20.30 9.43
N LEU A 6 -4.06 20.27 8.90
CA LEU A 6 -4.83 21.48 8.64
C LEU A 6 -5.20 22.21 9.93
N HIS A 7 -5.48 21.48 11.01
CA HIS A 7 -5.75 22.08 12.31
C HIS A 7 -4.57 22.92 12.78
N PHE A 8 -3.35 22.41 12.70
CA PHE A 8 -2.16 23.18 13.09
C PHE A 8 -1.92 24.38 12.19
N VAL A 9 -2.20 24.28 10.89
CA VAL A 9 -2.17 25.44 9.98
C VAL A 9 -3.21 26.47 10.41
N PHE A 10 -4.46 26.05 10.66
CA PHE A 10 -5.55 26.92 11.08
C PHE A 10 -5.27 27.55 12.46
N ALA A 11 -4.60 26.83 13.35
CA ALA A 11 -4.16 27.32 14.65
C ALA A 11 -3.12 28.44 14.51
N VAL A 12 -2.15 28.30 13.61
CA VAL A 12 -1.17 29.35 13.31
C VAL A 12 -1.86 30.63 12.80
N PHE A 13 -2.89 30.49 11.97
CA PHE A 13 -3.71 31.61 11.48
C PHE A 13 -4.84 32.05 12.42
N LYS A 14 -4.93 31.48 13.63
CA LYS A 14 -5.96 31.77 14.65
C LYS A 14 -7.41 31.55 14.20
N ILE A 15 -7.61 30.75 13.14
CA ILE A 15 -8.92 30.27 12.68
C ILE A 15 -9.44 29.22 13.67
N GLU A 16 -8.55 28.35 14.14
CA GLU A 16 -8.76 27.39 15.21
C GLU A 16 -7.79 27.72 16.36
N ARG A 17 -8.03 27.21 17.57
CA ARG A 17 -7.29 27.68 18.77
C ARG A 17 -7.03 26.57 19.77
N PHE A 18 -6.00 26.76 20.61
CA PHE A 18 -5.76 25.94 21.78
C PHE A 18 -6.01 26.77 23.03
N LEU A 19 -7.08 26.48 23.77
CA LEU A 19 -7.29 27.12 25.07
C LEU A 19 -6.49 26.39 26.14
N ILE A 20 -5.74 27.11 26.96
CA ILE A 20 -5.09 26.50 28.13
C ILE A 20 -6.17 25.96 29.06
N ASP A 21 -6.06 24.69 29.40
CA ASP A 21 -6.91 24.06 30.41
C ASP A 21 -6.01 23.52 31.53
N VAL A 22 -5.80 24.35 32.55
CA VAL A 22 -4.97 23.99 33.73
C VAL A 22 -5.52 22.81 34.52
N LYS A 23 -6.79 22.43 34.32
CA LYS A 23 -7.39 21.26 34.97
C LYS A 23 -7.24 19.99 34.13
N ALA A 24 -6.89 20.12 32.85
CA ALA A 24 -6.66 18.99 31.98
C ALA A 24 -5.35 18.26 32.33
N GLN A 25 -5.46 17.02 32.82
CA GLN A 25 -4.31 16.15 33.10
C GLN A 25 -3.93 15.22 31.92
N GLY A 26 -4.43 15.56 30.72
CA GLY A 26 -4.36 14.75 29.51
C GLY A 26 -3.06 14.78 28.72
N ALA A 27 -3.07 14.13 27.56
CA ALA A 27 -2.03 14.20 26.53
C ALA A 27 -1.77 15.64 26.03
N PHE A 28 -2.82 16.47 26.09
CA PHE A 28 -2.78 17.90 25.79
C PHE A 28 -3.17 18.70 27.03
N ALA A 29 -2.29 19.61 27.45
CA ALA A 29 -2.58 20.63 28.48
C ALA A 29 -3.53 21.75 27.99
N TYR A 30 -4.14 21.53 26.82
CA TYR A 30 -5.04 22.48 26.18
C TYR A 30 -6.36 21.79 25.86
N ARG A 31 -7.42 22.60 25.81
CA ARG A 31 -8.69 22.28 25.19
C ARG A 31 -8.67 22.88 23.78
N PRO A 32 -8.55 22.05 22.74
CA PRO A 32 -8.56 22.56 21.38
C PRO A 32 -9.96 23.03 20.97
N ILE A 33 -10.00 24.02 20.08
CA ILE A 33 -11.20 24.57 19.45
C ILE A 33 -10.97 24.47 17.95
N TYR A 34 -11.57 23.46 17.32
CA TYR A 34 -11.37 23.13 15.91
C TYR A 34 -12.66 22.79 15.15
N PRO A 35 -13.64 23.71 15.10
CA PRO A 35 -14.94 23.46 14.51
C PRO A 35 -14.90 23.13 13.02
N TYR A 36 -13.81 23.42 12.32
CA TYR A 36 -13.72 23.24 10.87
C TYR A 36 -12.93 21.99 10.49
N THR A 37 -11.85 21.67 11.19
CA THR A 37 -10.98 20.55 10.81
C THR A 37 -11.41 19.24 11.48
N HIS A 38 -11.96 19.29 12.70
CA HIS A 38 -12.34 18.08 13.46
C HIS A 38 -13.83 17.98 13.73
N SER A 39 -14.66 18.74 13.00
CA SER A 39 -16.10 18.43 12.96
C SER A 39 -16.41 17.32 11.98
N LEU A 40 -17.49 16.56 12.20
CA LEU A 40 -17.95 15.54 11.26
C LEU A 40 -18.13 16.11 9.85
N ALA A 41 -18.77 17.29 9.74
CA ALA A 41 -18.94 17.98 8.47
C ALA A 41 -17.60 18.44 7.86
N GLY A 42 -16.69 18.96 8.69
CA GLY A 42 -15.34 19.33 8.27
C GLY A 42 -14.56 18.17 7.68
N MET A 43 -14.49 17.06 8.41
CA MET A 43 -13.83 15.84 7.96
C MET A 43 -14.49 15.25 6.70
N ALA A 44 -15.82 15.29 6.60
CA ALA A 44 -16.54 14.86 5.40
C ALA A 44 -16.16 15.71 4.17
N VAL A 45 -16.18 17.04 4.30
CA VAL A 45 -15.80 17.96 3.20
C VAL A 45 -14.36 17.72 2.76
N MET A 46 -13.41 17.63 3.70
CA MET A 46 -12.02 17.37 3.38
C MET A 46 -11.81 16.00 2.71
N GLY A 47 -12.51 14.96 3.19
CA GLY A 47 -12.51 13.64 2.57
C GLY A 47 -13.03 13.68 1.13
N LEU A 48 -14.14 14.38 0.89
CA LEU A 48 -14.71 14.54 -0.45
C LEU A 48 -13.77 15.31 -1.39
N LEU A 49 -13.12 16.38 -0.91
CA LEU A 49 -12.14 17.14 -1.71
C LEU A 49 -10.94 16.27 -2.09
N LEU A 50 -10.40 15.51 -1.14
CA LEU A 50 -9.28 14.60 -1.39
C LEU A 50 -9.66 13.48 -2.37
N ALA A 51 -10.86 12.93 -2.21
CA ALA A 51 -11.41 11.93 -3.12
C ALA A 51 -11.62 12.47 -4.53
N ALA A 52 -12.19 13.67 -4.67
CA ALA A 52 -12.41 14.33 -5.95
C ALA A 52 -11.08 14.60 -6.66
N PHE A 53 -10.08 15.11 -5.93
CA PHE A 53 -8.73 15.33 -6.46
C PHE A 53 -8.09 14.01 -6.94
N ARG A 54 -8.14 12.95 -6.13
CA ARG A 54 -7.60 11.65 -6.54
C ARG A 54 -8.34 11.05 -7.73
N PHE A 55 -9.67 11.15 -7.74
CA PHE A 55 -10.49 10.68 -8.85
C PHE A 55 -10.15 11.44 -10.13
N ALA A 56 -9.94 12.76 -10.06
CA ALA A 56 -9.55 13.55 -11.22
C ALA A 56 -8.24 13.04 -11.85
N GLN A 57 -7.26 12.63 -11.02
CA GLN A 57 -5.96 12.13 -11.45
C GLN A 57 -6.00 10.71 -11.99
N THR A 58 -6.67 9.77 -11.29
CA THR A 58 -6.56 8.34 -11.62
C THR A 58 -7.78 7.75 -12.29
N LYS A 59 -8.93 8.45 -12.22
CA LYS A 59 -10.25 7.96 -12.64
C LYS A 59 -10.68 6.66 -11.94
N LYS A 60 -10.05 6.30 -10.81
CA LYS A 60 -10.35 5.09 -10.05
C LYS A 60 -11.24 5.40 -8.86
N VAL A 61 -12.52 5.04 -8.98
CA VAL A 61 -13.55 5.26 -7.94
C VAL A 61 -13.15 4.62 -6.60
N LYS A 62 -12.62 3.38 -6.61
CA LYS A 62 -12.21 2.68 -5.39
C LYS A 62 -11.16 3.46 -4.58
N GLU A 63 -10.15 4.02 -5.25
CA GLU A 63 -9.10 4.81 -4.57
C GLU A 63 -9.68 6.10 -3.98
N ALA A 64 -10.57 6.76 -4.71
CA ALA A 64 -11.24 7.97 -4.24
C ALA A 64 -12.13 7.70 -3.01
N LEU A 65 -12.92 6.63 -3.03
CA LEU A 65 -13.77 6.25 -1.89
C LEU A 65 -12.96 5.94 -0.63
N ILE A 66 -11.82 5.25 -0.77
CA ILE A 66 -10.92 4.99 0.36
C ILE A 66 -10.42 6.31 0.97
N LEU A 67 -10.02 7.27 0.13
CA LEU A 67 -9.56 8.57 0.59
C LEU A 67 -10.68 9.41 1.23
N ALA A 68 -11.92 9.31 0.75
CA ALA A 68 -13.07 9.95 1.41
C ALA A 68 -13.35 9.34 2.78
N ALA A 69 -13.25 8.02 2.90
CA ALA A 69 -13.52 7.31 4.15
C ALA A 69 -12.44 7.53 5.22
N MET A 70 -11.20 7.81 4.83
CA MET A 70 -10.08 7.96 5.77
C MET A 70 -10.32 9.08 6.81
N PRO A 71 -10.62 10.34 6.47
CA PRO A 71 -10.96 11.36 7.46
C PRO A 71 -12.16 11.00 8.33
N LEU A 72 -13.20 10.38 7.76
CA LEU A 72 -14.37 9.96 8.55
C LEU A 72 -14.02 8.88 9.57
N SER A 73 -13.13 7.95 9.22
CA SER A 73 -12.67 6.92 10.16
C SER A 73 -11.93 7.52 11.35
N HIS A 74 -11.21 8.62 11.13
CA HIS A 74 -10.51 9.34 12.18
C HIS A 74 -11.51 9.94 13.17
N PHE A 75 -12.57 10.61 12.70
CA PHE A 75 -13.67 11.08 13.55
C PHE A 75 -14.28 9.97 14.43
N ILE A 76 -14.52 8.79 13.85
CA ILE A 76 -15.10 7.66 14.59
C ILE A 76 -14.13 7.16 15.67
N LEU A 77 -12.85 7.09 15.36
CA LEU A 77 -11.80 6.67 16.29
C LEU A 77 -11.54 7.70 17.40
N GLU A 78 -11.89 8.96 17.18
CA GLU A 78 -11.80 10.01 18.19
C GLU A 78 -12.87 9.88 19.27
N ILE A 79 -14.06 9.36 18.95
CA ILE A 79 -15.19 9.23 19.91
C ILE A 79 -14.79 8.63 21.26
N PRO A 80 -14.07 7.49 21.32
CA PRO A 80 -13.65 6.96 22.61
C PRO A 80 -12.52 7.77 23.26
N GLY A 81 -11.63 8.37 22.47
CA GLY A 81 -10.46 9.09 22.97
C GLY A 81 -10.81 10.45 23.56
N HIS A 82 -11.49 11.27 22.78
CA HIS A 82 -11.67 12.69 23.04
C HIS A 82 -12.42 13.00 24.33
N ARG A 83 -12.23 14.25 24.78
CA ARG A 83 -13.07 14.85 25.80
C ARG A 83 -14.47 15.03 25.21
N GLY A 84 -15.42 15.53 26.00
CA GLY A 84 -16.66 16.06 25.43
C GLY A 84 -16.39 17.31 24.59
N ASP A 85 -15.61 17.19 23.51
CA ASP A 85 -15.21 18.26 22.59
C ASP A 85 -15.36 17.87 21.10
N ILE A 86 -15.92 16.69 20.79
CA ILE A 86 -16.21 16.31 19.40
C ILE A 86 -17.45 17.05 18.88
N ILE A 87 -17.28 17.71 17.73
CA ILE A 87 -18.28 18.59 17.13
C ILE A 87 -18.89 17.91 15.90
N LEU A 88 -20.20 17.98 15.72
CA LEU A 88 -20.86 17.46 14.51
C LEU A 88 -20.83 18.47 13.36
N LEU A 89 -21.19 19.72 13.64
CA LEU A 89 -21.28 20.80 12.66
C LEU A 89 -20.55 22.04 13.18
N PRO A 90 -19.77 22.75 12.32
CA PRO A 90 -19.05 23.95 12.73
C PRO A 90 -19.94 25.01 13.37
N THR A 91 -21.18 25.16 12.89
CA THR A 91 -22.16 26.15 13.36
C THR A 91 -22.72 25.87 14.76
N LEU A 92 -22.56 24.65 15.28
CA LEU A 92 -23.02 24.29 16.63
C LEU A 92 -22.06 24.76 17.74
N GLN A 93 -20.86 25.22 17.37
CA GLN A 93 -19.83 25.66 18.30
C GLN A 93 -20.13 27.03 18.94
N GLU A 94 -20.79 27.95 18.22
CA GLU A 94 -21.01 29.33 18.69
C GLU A 94 -22.00 29.41 19.87
N THR A 95 -22.89 28.42 20.01
CA THR A 95 -23.67 28.19 21.23
C THR A 95 -22.81 27.46 22.27
N LEU A 96 -21.75 28.11 22.76
CA LEU A 96 -20.73 27.56 23.66
C LEU A 96 -21.28 26.88 24.93
N HIS A 97 -22.46 27.29 25.42
CA HIS A 97 -23.13 26.62 26.55
C HIS A 97 -23.92 25.35 26.16
N GLN A 98 -24.34 25.21 24.90
CA GLN A 98 -25.01 24.00 24.39
C GLN A 98 -24.04 23.00 23.77
N ALA A 99 -22.86 23.46 23.31
CA ALA A 99 -21.81 22.61 22.77
C ALA A 99 -21.33 21.57 23.80
N GLU A 100 -21.17 21.97 25.07
CA GLU A 100 -20.82 21.05 26.17
C GLU A 100 -21.89 19.95 26.39
N GLN A 101 -23.16 20.20 26.05
CA GLN A 101 -24.26 19.24 26.19
C GLN A 101 -24.42 18.29 25.00
N ARG A 102 -23.80 18.60 23.85
CA ARG A 102 -23.90 17.80 22.62
C ARG A 102 -22.58 17.20 22.15
N ALA A 103 -21.49 17.52 22.84
CA ALA A 103 -20.20 16.97 22.49
C ALA A 103 -20.11 15.50 22.89
N LEU A 104 -19.64 14.69 21.96
CA LEU A 104 -19.41 13.27 22.15
C LEU A 104 -17.99 13.08 22.70
N GLY A 105 -17.78 12.08 23.55
CA GLY A 105 -16.44 11.77 24.08
C GLY A 105 -16.46 11.04 25.42
N TYR A 106 -15.70 9.95 25.54
CA TYR A 106 -15.60 9.20 26.80
C TYR A 106 -14.53 9.73 27.76
N HIS A 107 -13.95 10.92 27.50
CA HIS A 107 -13.01 11.60 28.39
C HIS A 107 -11.71 10.82 28.66
N LEU A 108 -11.36 9.84 27.81
CA LEU A 108 -10.13 9.06 27.97
C LEU A 108 -8.86 9.91 27.76
N PHE A 109 -8.99 11.02 27.03
CA PHE A 109 -7.98 12.06 26.84
C PHE A 109 -7.61 12.85 28.11
N ASN A 110 -8.26 12.60 29.24
CA ASN A 110 -7.87 13.18 30.53
C ASN A 110 -6.67 12.46 31.17
N ASN A 111 -6.28 11.30 30.65
CA ASN A 111 -5.11 10.56 31.12
C ASN A 111 -4.15 10.31 29.94
N ARG A 112 -2.97 10.95 29.99
CA ARG A 112 -1.95 10.84 28.93
C ARG A 112 -1.49 9.41 28.63
N HIS A 113 -1.46 8.52 29.64
CA HIS A 113 -1.04 7.12 29.46
C HIS A 113 -2.10 6.32 28.73
N ILE A 114 -3.37 6.49 29.12
CA ILE A 114 -4.52 5.86 28.44
C ILE A 114 -4.61 6.38 27.00
N THR A 115 -4.45 7.69 26.82
CA THR A 115 -4.44 8.33 25.50
C THR A 115 -3.35 7.73 24.62
N PHE A 116 -2.12 7.68 25.12
CA PHE A 116 -1.00 7.08 24.42
C PHE A 116 -1.29 5.63 24.01
N LEU A 117 -1.84 4.81 24.91
CA LEU A 117 -2.16 3.41 24.60
C LEU A 117 -3.25 3.28 23.53
N ILE A 118 -4.34 4.04 23.67
CA ILE A 118 -5.50 4.00 22.77
C ILE A 118 -5.17 4.56 21.39
N GLU A 119 -4.29 5.55 21.28
CA GLU A 119 -3.87 6.10 19.99
C GLU A 119 -2.75 5.26 19.34
N THR A 120 -1.85 4.68 20.13
CA THR A 120 -0.77 3.83 19.62
C THR A 120 -1.27 2.46 19.14
N LEU A 121 -2.30 1.90 19.79
CA LEU A 121 -2.79 0.56 19.45
C LEU A 121 -3.34 0.48 18.00
N PRO A 122 -4.22 1.39 17.53
CA PRO A 122 -4.63 1.45 16.14
C PRO A 122 -3.46 1.62 15.18
N ILE A 123 -2.45 2.42 15.52
CA ILE A 123 -1.24 2.60 14.72
C ILE A 123 -0.49 1.26 14.57
N ILE A 124 -0.28 0.54 15.67
CA ILE A 124 0.39 -0.77 15.65
C ILE A 124 -0.42 -1.76 14.82
N LEU A 125 -1.73 -1.86 15.06
CA LEU A 125 -2.60 -2.79 14.35
C LEU A 125 -2.68 -2.46 12.85
N SER A 126 -2.89 -1.20 12.47
CA SER A 126 -2.95 -0.78 11.08
C SER A 126 -1.62 -1.05 10.37
N THR A 127 -0.51 -0.75 11.03
CA THR A 127 0.84 -1.00 10.50
C THR A 127 1.08 -2.49 10.33
N PHE A 128 0.70 -3.31 11.32
CA PHE A 128 0.80 -4.76 11.25
C PHE A 128 0.01 -5.34 10.07
N PHE A 129 -1.28 -4.99 9.92
CA PHE A 129 -2.09 -5.49 8.80
C PHE A 129 -1.61 -4.95 7.44
N TYR A 130 -1.20 -3.68 7.39
CA TYR A 130 -0.62 -3.09 6.18
C TYR A 130 0.63 -3.83 5.73
N THR A 131 1.58 -4.05 6.65
CA THR A 131 2.85 -4.72 6.34
C THR A 131 2.64 -6.18 5.97
N ARG A 132 1.68 -6.89 6.57
CA ARG A 132 1.29 -8.24 6.15
C ARG A 132 0.76 -8.32 4.72
N SER A 133 0.27 -7.21 4.18
CA SER A 133 -0.20 -7.10 2.80
C SER A 133 0.93 -6.85 1.79
N LEU A 134 2.15 -6.56 2.26
CA LEU A 134 3.34 -6.36 1.44
C LEU A 134 4.05 -7.68 1.13
N PRO A 135 4.86 -7.77 0.07
CA PRO A 135 5.74 -8.93 -0.16
C PRO A 135 6.68 -9.18 1.03
N THR A 136 6.93 -10.44 1.38
CA THR A 136 7.69 -10.87 2.58
C THR A 136 9.01 -10.11 2.79
N ARG A 137 9.76 -9.87 1.69
CA ARG A 137 11.04 -9.15 1.70
C ARG A 137 10.98 -7.70 2.22
N HIS A 138 9.78 -7.12 2.27
CA HIS A 138 9.56 -5.74 2.71
C HIS A 138 8.80 -5.63 4.04
N GLN A 139 8.28 -6.73 4.60
CA GLN A 139 7.37 -6.68 5.75
C GLN A 139 8.05 -6.21 7.04
N ILE A 140 9.19 -6.82 7.40
CA ILE A 140 9.87 -6.53 8.67
C ILE A 140 10.54 -5.15 8.66
N PRO A 141 11.33 -4.76 7.63
CA PRO A 141 11.93 -3.43 7.60
C PRO A 141 10.87 -2.33 7.60
N SER A 142 9.76 -2.51 6.85
CA SER A 142 8.68 -1.51 6.84
C SER A 142 7.96 -1.40 8.18
N LEU A 143 7.69 -2.52 8.85
CA LEU A 143 7.07 -2.52 10.18
C LEU A 143 7.94 -1.78 11.20
N ILE A 144 9.25 -2.10 11.26
CA ILE A 144 10.17 -1.46 12.19
C ILE A 144 10.29 0.04 11.90
N THR A 145 10.50 0.42 10.63
CA THR A 145 10.59 1.85 10.26
C THR A 145 9.31 2.62 10.59
N LEU A 146 8.14 2.04 10.29
CA LEU A 146 6.85 2.68 10.58
C LEU A 146 6.65 2.88 12.09
N LEU A 147 6.90 1.84 12.89
CA LEU A 147 6.78 1.95 14.35
C LEU A 147 7.83 2.88 14.96
N ALA A 148 9.08 2.81 14.51
CA ALA A 148 10.16 3.68 14.97
C ALA A 148 9.95 5.16 14.62
N THR A 149 9.08 5.46 13.65
CA THR A 149 8.72 6.84 13.29
C THR A 149 7.47 7.30 14.05
N LEU A 150 6.41 6.47 14.05
CA LEU A 150 5.10 6.85 14.56
C LEU A 150 5.03 6.80 16.11
N ILE A 151 5.73 5.88 16.77
CA ILE A 151 5.71 5.79 18.24
C ILE A 151 6.38 7.02 18.89
N PRO A 152 7.57 7.48 18.45
CA PRO A 152 8.14 8.71 18.99
C PRO A 152 7.27 9.94 18.74
N GLN A 153 6.61 10.02 17.58
CA GLN A 153 5.65 11.09 17.31
C GLN A 153 4.49 11.04 18.30
N GLN A 154 3.96 9.85 18.60
CA GLN A 154 2.89 9.64 19.55
C GLN A 154 3.32 9.92 21.00
N LEU A 155 4.57 9.61 21.36
CA LEU A 155 5.16 9.99 22.64
C LEU A 155 5.31 11.51 22.77
N LEU A 156 5.81 12.18 21.72
CA LEU A 156 5.92 13.64 21.69
C LEU A 156 4.54 14.28 21.79
N PHE A 157 3.53 13.73 21.13
CA PHE A 157 2.15 14.19 21.24
C PHE A 157 1.60 14.03 22.67
N ALA A 158 1.78 12.85 23.28
CA ALA A 158 1.21 12.55 24.61
C ALA A 158 1.96 13.18 25.79
N TYR A 159 3.26 13.45 25.66
CA TYR A 159 4.11 13.91 26.77
C TYR A 159 4.90 15.18 26.49
N GLY A 160 5.03 15.59 25.22
CA GLY A 160 5.84 16.74 24.82
C GLY A 160 5.13 18.09 24.90
N SER A 161 3.81 18.10 25.13
CA SER A 161 3.04 19.34 25.19
C SER A 161 3.29 20.08 26.53
N LEU A 162 4.16 21.08 26.49
CA LEU A 162 4.35 21.99 27.63
C LEU A 162 3.29 23.10 27.62
N PRO A 163 2.71 23.47 28.77
CA PRO A 163 1.83 24.65 28.89
C PRO A 163 2.60 25.93 28.53
N THR A 164 2.09 26.72 27.59
CA THR A 164 2.65 27.99 27.14
C THR A 164 1.53 28.92 26.68
N TRP A 165 1.76 30.23 26.83
CA TRP A 165 0.83 31.28 26.41
C TRP A 165 0.69 31.41 24.89
N ASN A 166 1.64 30.86 24.13
CA ASN A 166 1.66 30.89 22.66
C ASN A 166 1.63 29.48 22.09
N SER A 167 0.71 28.66 22.60
CA SER A 167 0.59 27.25 22.23
C SER A 167 0.43 27.02 20.73
N GLU A 168 -0.26 27.90 20.00
CA GLU A 168 -0.40 27.77 18.55
C GLU A 168 0.93 27.95 17.81
N LEU A 169 1.79 28.87 18.27
CA LEU A 169 3.08 29.18 17.64
C LEU A 169 4.19 28.22 18.06
N VAL A 170 4.05 27.55 19.22
CA VAL A 170 5.01 26.56 19.69
C VAL A 170 4.63 25.18 19.19
N HIS A 171 3.41 24.71 19.49
CA HIS A 171 3.00 23.35 19.20
C HIS A 171 2.58 23.16 17.75
N GLY A 172 2.00 24.17 17.11
CA GLY A 172 1.60 24.12 15.70
C GLY A 172 2.78 23.79 14.77
N PRO A 173 3.82 24.63 14.70
CA PRO A 173 5.00 24.37 13.89
C PRO A 173 5.74 23.09 14.29
N MET A 174 5.85 22.79 15.60
CA MET A 174 6.50 21.58 16.08
C MET A 174 5.78 20.33 15.54
N LEU A 175 4.47 20.25 15.67
CA LEU A 175 3.69 19.09 15.22
C LEU A 175 3.62 19.02 13.68
N LEU A 176 3.53 20.15 12.99
CA LEU A 176 3.67 20.21 11.52
C LEU A 176 5.03 19.66 11.05
N LEU A 177 6.11 20.01 11.75
CA LEU A 177 7.44 19.50 11.46
C LEU A 177 7.49 17.97 11.65
N THR A 178 6.82 17.41 12.66
CA THR A 178 6.75 15.95 12.82
C THR A 178 6.05 15.28 11.63
N PHE A 179 4.94 15.85 11.14
CA PHE A 179 4.26 15.31 9.95
C PHE A 179 5.13 15.43 8.69
N ALA A 180 5.81 16.57 8.51
CA ALA A 180 6.71 16.78 7.38
C ALA A 180 7.89 15.81 7.43
N LEU A 181 8.46 15.56 8.61
CA LEU A 181 9.56 14.62 8.81
C LEU A 181 9.10 13.18 8.54
N THR A 182 7.95 12.77 9.06
CA THR A 182 7.36 11.45 8.80
C THR A 182 7.12 11.24 7.29
N TRP A 183 6.56 12.25 6.62
CA TRP A 183 6.40 12.22 5.15
C TRP A 183 7.75 12.12 4.42
N TYR A 184 8.75 12.89 4.83
CA TYR A 184 10.09 12.86 4.25
C TYR A 184 10.76 11.50 4.43
N ILE A 185 10.70 10.94 5.65
CA ILE A 185 11.23 9.60 5.98
C ILE A 185 10.59 8.55 5.07
N PHE A 186 9.26 8.56 4.92
CA PHE A 186 8.59 7.60 4.04
C PHE A 186 8.92 7.78 2.57
N ARG A 187 9.24 9.01 2.14
CA ARG A 187 9.67 9.28 0.78
C ARG A 187 11.11 8.87 0.52
N VAL A 188 12.02 9.08 1.48
CA VAL A 188 13.46 8.87 1.30
C VAL A 188 13.89 7.44 1.58
N ILE A 189 13.26 6.77 2.56
CA ILE A 189 13.63 5.39 2.90
C ILE A 189 13.21 4.41 1.79
N ASP A 190 12.55 4.87 0.71
CA ASP A 190 12.02 4.01 -0.35
C ASP A 190 11.32 2.80 0.27
N LEU A 191 10.58 3.05 1.37
CA LEU A 191 9.54 2.11 1.74
C LEU A 191 8.75 1.95 0.46
N PRO A 192 8.60 0.72 -0.07
CA PRO A 192 7.84 0.50 -1.27
C PRO A 192 6.40 0.79 -0.90
N LEU A 193 6.05 2.08 -0.86
CA LEU A 193 4.74 2.61 -1.10
C LEU A 193 4.45 2.02 -2.46
N VAL A 194 3.79 0.87 -2.41
CA VAL A 194 3.57 -0.03 -3.51
C VAL A 194 3.24 0.86 -4.68
N ASP A 195 4.05 0.82 -5.74
CA ASP A 195 3.67 1.45 -6.98
C ASP A 195 2.47 0.66 -7.52
N ILE A 196 1.28 0.95 -6.97
CA ILE A 196 0.00 0.34 -7.32
C ILE A 196 -0.29 0.64 -8.80
N SER A 197 0.35 1.67 -9.38
CA SER A 197 0.25 1.95 -10.81
C SER A 197 0.93 0.88 -11.66
N SER A 198 2.01 0.26 -11.18
CA SER A 198 2.73 -0.78 -11.92
C SER A 198 2.02 -2.15 -11.94
N ARG A 199 1.21 -2.48 -10.92
CA ARG A 199 0.49 -3.78 -10.87
C ARG A 199 -0.71 -3.88 -11.82
N GLY A 200 -1.23 -2.75 -12.31
CA GLY A 200 -2.35 -2.72 -13.27
C GLY A 200 -1.95 -2.92 -14.73
N ARG A 201 -0.65 -2.98 -15.05
CA ARG A 201 -0.13 -3.13 -16.42
C ARG A 201 0.55 -4.47 -16.70
N ARG A 202 0.27 -5.52 -15.91
CA ARG A 202 0.35 -6.88 -16.49
C ARG A 202 -0.86 -7.04 -17.38
N SER A 203 -0.74 -6.49 -18.59
CA SER A 203 -1.68 -6.77 -19.66
C SER A 203 -1.73 -8.28 -19.84
N SER A 204 -2.93 -8.82 -19.71
CA SER A 204 -3.36 -10.06 -20.37
C SER A 204 -3.28 -9.97 -21.89
N ARG A 205 -2.68 -8.92 -22.48
CA ARG A 205 -1.94 -9.09 -23.72
C ARG A 205 -0.74 -9.97 -23.39
N ALA A 206 -0.95 -11.27 -23.54
CA ALA A 206 -0.01 -12.10 -24.27
C ALA A 206 0.39 -11.30 -25.50
N GLY A 207 1.42 -10.46 -25.35
CA GLY A 207 2.16 -9.95 -26.47
C GLY A 207 2.60 -11.20 -27.19
N ILE A 208 2.04 -11.41 -28.37
CA ILE A 208 2.71 -12.16 -29.41
C ILE A 208 4.07 -11.46 -29.51
N ILE A 209 5.05 -11.97 -28.78
CA ILE A 209 6.44 -11.57 -28.93
C ILE A 209 6.70 -11.85 -30.40
N ALA A 210 6.94 -10.79 -31.16
CA ALA A 210 7.33 -10.93 -32.55
C ALA A 210 8.49 -11.94 -32.57
N PRO A 211 8.43 -12.99 -33.40
CA PRO A 211 9.29 -14.17 -33.30
C PRO A 211 10.81 -13.93 -33.50
N ASN A 212 11.26 -12.67 -33.53
CA ASN A 212 12.59 -12.28 -34.00
C ASN A 212 13.50 -11.65 -32.94
N THR A 213 13.14 -11.62 -31.64
CA THR A 213 13.92 -10.85 -30.65
C THR A 213 14.37 -11.62 -29.41
N VAL A 214 14.47 -12.94 -29.45
CA VAL A 214 15.26 -13.68 -28.43
C VAL A 214 16.66 -13.89 -29.00
N PRO A 215 17.70 -13.16 -28.51
CA PRO A 215 19.05 -13.33 -29.00
C PRO A 215 19.51 -14.77 -28.78
N GLY A 216 19.89 -15.47 -29.85
CA GLY A 216 20.47 -16.82 -29.79
C GLY A 216 19.54 -17.97 -30.17
N ILE A 217 18.26 -17.74 -30.43
CA ILE A 217 17.34 -18.77 -30.95
C ILE A 217 16.91 -18.37 -32.36
N ASP A 218 17.39 -19.12 -33.34
CA ASP A 218 16.95 -18.91 -34.72
C ASP A 218 15.50 -19.36 -34.92
N LYS A 219 14.82 -18.68 -35.85
CA LYS A 219 13.43 -18.98 -36.19
C LYS A 219 13.26 -20.44 -36.64
N SER A 220 14.26 -21.01 -37.29
CA SER A 220 14.27 -22.41 -37.73
C SER A 220 14.15 -23.42 -36.58
N SER A 221 14.70 -23.13 -35.41
CA SER A 221 14.60 -23.98 -34.22
C SER A 221 13.18 -24.01 -33.66
N VAL A 222 12.52 -22.85 -33.64
CA VAL A 222 11.11 -22.74 -33.21
C VAL A 222 10.18 -23.42 -34.23
N ASP A 223 10.42 -23.23 -35.52
CA ASP A 223 9.63 -23.83 -36.59
C ASP A 223 9.81 -25.37 -36.62
N SER A 224 11.04 -25.85 -36.41
CA SER A 224 11.36 -27.28 -36.29
C SER A 224 10.64 -27.93 -35.10
N LEU A 225 10.69 -27.30 -33.92
CA LEU A 225 9.99 -27.78 -32.74
C LEU A 225 8.46 -27.80 -32.97
N THR A 226 7.91 -26.72 -33.51
CA THR A 226 6.47 -26.60 -33.80
C THR A 226 6.02 -27.69 -34.76
N SER A 227 6.80 -27.96 -35.82
CA SER A 227 6.49 -29.01 -36.79
C SER A 227 6.58 -30.42 -36.19
N THR A 228 7.52 -30.65 -35.26
CA THR A 228 7.69 -31.93 -34.57
C THR A 228 6.54 -32.18 -33.60
N VAL A 229 6.19 -31.17 -32.80
CA VAL A 229 5.04 -31.22 -31.89
C VAL A 229 3.74 -31.45 -32.66
N LYS A 230 3.52 -30.72 -33.76
CA LYS A 230 2.33 -30.90 -34.61
C LYS A 230 2.24 -32.30 -35.21
N ARG A 231 3.37 -32.88 -35.62
CA ARG A 231 3.44 -34.25 -36.15
C ARG A 231 3.13 -35.30 -35.09
N ASN A 232 3.67 -35.16 -33.89
CA ASN A 232 3.49 -36.11 -32.79
C ASN A 232 2.10 -36.02 -32.14
N LEU A 233 1.47 -34.85 -32.19
CA LEU A 233 0.11 -34.62 -31.70
C LEU A 233 -0.98 -34.89 -32.75
N HIS A 234 -0.64 -35.58 -33.85
CA HIS A 234 -1.56 -35.88 -34.95
C HIS A 234 -2.32 -34.66 -35.51
N GLY A 235 -1.70 -33.49 -35.49
CA GLY A 235 -2.31 -32.25 -35.99
C GLY A 235 -3.30 -31.57 -35.04
N ASP A 236 -3.36 -31.94 -33.75
CA ASP A 236 -4.14 -31.20 -32.76
C ASP A 236 -3.54 -29.80 -32.53
N ASP A 237 -4.14 -28.81 -33.20
CA ASP A 237 -3.70 -27.41 -33.18
C ASP A 237 -3.82 -26.76 -31.78
N SER A 238 -4.72 -27.26 -30.91
CA SER A 238 -4.90 -26.74 -29.55
C SER A 238 -3.74 -27.15 -28.64
N LEU A 239 -3.35 -28.43 -28.67
CA LEU A 239 -2.21 -28.93 -27.90
C LEU A 239 -0.88 -28.41 -28.46
N THR A 240 -0.77 -28.30 -29.79
CA THR A 240 0.39 -27.70 -30.47
C THR A 240 0.58 -26.23 -30.06
N GLY A 241 -0.51 -25.46 -29.99
CA GLY A 241 -0.48 -24.08 -29.53
C GLY A 241 -0.02 -23.94 -28.09
N LYS A 242 -0.53 -24.80 -27.18
CA LYS A 242 -0.13 -24.81 -25.77
C LYS A 242 1.34 -25.16 -25.57
N ALA A 243 1.84 -26.22 -26.21
CA ALA A 243 3.23 -26.64 -26.11
C ALA A 243 4.20 -25.56 -26.64
N THR A 244 3.85 -24.94 -27.77
CA THR A 244 4.65 -23.86 -28.38
C THR A 244 4.66 -22.60 -27.49
N ALA A 245 3.53 -22.26 -26.86
CA ALA A 245 3.43 -21.14 -25.93
C ALA A 245 4.25 -21.37 -24.65
N THR A 246 4.18 -22.58 -24.08
CA THR A 246 4.97 -22.97 -22.90
C THR A 246 6.47 -22.92 -23.20
N PHE A 247 6.90 -23.47 -24.35
CA PHE A 247 8.30 -23.42 -24.76
C PHE A 247 8.80 -21.98 -24.92
N ARG A 248 8.05 -21.11 -25.60
CA ARG A 248 8.39 -19.68 -25.75
C ARG A 248 8.47 -18.94 -24.41
N SER A 249 7.55 -19.24 -23.49
CA SER A 249 7.55 -18.66 -22.15
C SER A 249 8.80 -19.05 -21.35
N LEU A 250 9.27 -20.29 -21.51
CA LEU A 250 10.44 -20.81 -20.79
C LEU A 250 11.74 -20.28 -21.40
N VAL A 251 11.79 -20.21 -22.73
CA VAL A 251 12.88 -19.59 -23.47
C VAL A 251 13.05 -18.10 -23.14
N GLY A 252 11.96 -17.36 -22.96
CA GLY A 252 12.00 -15.95 -22.60
C GLY A 252 12.52 -15.67 -21.18
N GLN A 253 12.71 -16.70 -20.36
CA GLN A 253 13.23 -16.59 -18.99
C GLN A 253 14.73 -16.90 -18.90
N THR A 254 15.37 -17.34 -19.99
CA THR A 254 16.79 -17.67 -19.99
C THR A 254 17.65 -16.39 -19.92
N PRO A 255 18.63 -16.28 -18.99
CA PRO A 255 19.49 -15.11 -18.87
C PRO A 255 20.29 -14.83 -20.14
N ALA A 256 20.48 -13.54 -20.46
CA ALA A 256 21.37 -13.12 -21.55
C ALA A 256 22.80 -13.58 -21.25
N GLY A 257 23.34 -14.49 -22.08
CA GLY A 257 24.68 -15.07 -21.92
C GLY A 257 24.72 -16.58 -21.68
N ALA A 258 23.57 -17.26 -21.60
CA ALA A 258 23.52 -18.72 -21.56
C ALA A 258 24.14 -19.32 -22.84
N GLN A 259 24.99 -20.34 -22.70
CA GLN A 259 25.59 -21.04 -23.83
C GLN A 259 24.50 -21.66 -24.71
N LYS A 260 24.71 -21.66 -26.04
CA LYS A 260 23.81 -22.32 -27.01
C LYS A 260 23.58 -23.77 -26.57
N THR A 261 22.36 -24.05 -26.13
CA THR A 261 21.94 -25.40 -25.74
C THR A 261 21.26 -26.05 -26.94
N GLU A 262 21.76 -27.20 -27.39
CA GLU A 262 21.16 -27.97 -28.47
C GLU A 262 20.26 -29.06 -27.86
N VAL A 263 18.95 -28.97 -28.11
CA VAL A 263 17.97 -29.99 -27.70
C VAL A 263 17.69 -30.87 -28.91
N LYS A 264 18.04 -32.16 -28.83
CA LYS A 264 17.78 -33.13 -29.89
C LYS A 264 16.66 -34.08 -29.49
N TYR A 265 15.77 -34.36 -30.45
CA TYR A 265 14.80 -35.43 -30.31
C TYR A 265 15.52 -36.77 -30.50
N ALA A 266 15.56 -37.61 -29.47
CA ALA A 266 16.28 -38.88 -29.49
C ALA A 266 15.43 -40.06 -30.00
N GLY A 267 14.17 -39.81 -30.38
CA GLY A 267 13.20 -40.85 -30.73
C GLY A 267 12.43 -41.41 -29.53
N ALA A 268 11.35 -42.15 -29.80
CA ALA A 268 10.51 -42.83 -28.80
C ALA A 268 9.98 -41.94 -27.64
N GLY A 269 9.61 -40.68 -27.93
CA GLY A 269 9.10 -39.75 -26.91
C GLY A 269 10.17 -39.25 -25.94
N LYS A 270 11.46 -39.41 -26.27
CA LYS A 270 12.56 -38.95 -25.41
C LYS A 270 13.31 -37.80 -26.07
N TRP A 271 13.35 -36.68 -25.37
CA TRP A 271 14.18 -35.53 -25.68
C TRP A 271 15.50 -35.66 -24.92
N LYS A 272 16.62 -35.40 -25.60
CA LYS A 272 17.95 -35.43 -24.99
C LYS A 272 18.59 -34.06 -25.16
N VAL A 273 19.08 -33.50 -24.06
CA VAL A 273 19.82 -32.24 -24.08
C VAL A 273 21.31 -32.57 -24.12
N GLU A 274 22.01 -32.12 -25.16
CA GLU A 274 23.45 -32.38 -25.31
C GLU A 274 24.26 -31.15 -24.88
N LYS A 275 24.93 -31.29 -23.71
CA LYS A 275 25.95 -30.41 -23.06
C LYS A 275 25.68 -28.90 -22.99
N GLY A 276 25.95 -28.33 -21.80
CA GLY A 276 25.98 -26.87 -21.55
C GLY A 276 24.77 -26.32 -20.79
N VAL A 277 24.12 -27.13 -19.93
CA VAL A 277 22.80 -26.81 -19.39
C VAL A 277 22.87 -26.09 -18.04
N ASP A 278 22.26 -24.91 -18.00
CA ASP A 278 21.70 -24.30 -16.79
C ASP A 278 20.54 -25.16 -16.29
N ALA A 279 20.55 -25.56 -15.00
CA ALA A 279 19.62 -26.53 -14.40
C ALA A 279 18.12 -26.25 -14.67
N SER A 280 17.78 -24.99 -14.96
CA SER A 280 16.44 -24.54 -15.36
C SER A 280 15.90 -25.21 -16.64
N LEU A 281 16.74 -25.46 -17.65
CA LEU A 281 16.33 -26.08 -18.92
C LEU A 281 16.06 -27.59 -18.79
N GLY A 282 16.71 -28.25 -17.83
CA GLY A 282 16.42 -29.65 -17.49
C GLY A 282 15.00 -29.82 -16.97
N GLN A 283 14.52 -28.88 -16.15
CA GLN A 283 13.15 -28.89 -15.62
C GLN A 283 12.09 -28.71 -16.73
N VAL A 284 12.41 -27.94 -17.77
CA VAL A 284 11.53 -27.75 -18.94
C VAL A 284 11.34 -29.05 -19.71
N VAL A 285 12.44 -29.74 -20.01
CA VAL A 285 12.38 -31.02 -20.74
C VAL A 285 11.66 -32.08 -19.91
N GLN A 286 11.89 -32.10 -18.60
CA GLN A 286 11.18 -32.98 -17.68
C GLN A 286 9.67 -32.69 -17.66
N SER A 287 9.27 -31.42 -17.58
CA SER A 287 7.84 -31.03 -17.60
C SER A 287 7.15 -31.40 -18.91
N ILE A 288 7.85 -31.30 -20.05
CA ILE A 288 7.34 -31.76 -21.36
C ILE A 288 7.14 -33.28 -21.34
N GLN A 289 8.11 -34.04 -20.82
CA GLN A 289 8.02 -35.50 -20.72
C GLN A 289 6.89 -35.97 -19.78
N GLU A 290 6.69 -35.28 -18.66
CA GLU A 290 5.59 -35.55 -17.73
C GLU A 290 4.23 -35.27 -18.39
N SER A 291 4.10 -34.16 -19.14
CA SER A 291 2.89 -33.85 -19.89
C SER A 291 2.60 -34.85 -21.01
N GLU A 292 3.62 -35.36 -21.72
CA GLU A 292 3.45 -36.40 -22.74
C GLU A 292 2.99 -37.72 -22.11
N ALA A 293 3.54 -38.08 -20.94
CA ALA A 293 3.13 -39.27 -20.20
C ALA A 293 1.68 -39.18 -19.69
N ASP A 294 1.23 -38.01 -19.24
CA ASP A 294 -0.15 -37.77 -18.82
C ASP A 294 -1.15 -37.90 -19.98
N ILE A 295 -0.80 -37.36 -21.15
CA ILE A 295 -1.63 -37.48 -22.36
C ILE A 295 -1.70 -38.95 -22.82
N ALA A 296 -0.60 -39.68 -22.75
CA ALA A 296 -0.58 -41.11 -23.09
C ALA A 296 -1.43 -41.95 -22.12
N ARG A 297 -1.47 -41.59 -20.83
CA ARG A 297 -2.33 -42.25 -19.82
C ARG A 297 -3.82 -41.96 -19.99
N ALA A 298 -4.17 -40.82 -20.59
CA ALA A 298 -5.55 -40.40 -20.81
C ALA A 298 -6.17 -41.01 -22.08
N ARG A 299 -5.38 -41.69 -22.91
CA ARG A 299 -5.80 -42.41 -24.12
C ARG A 299 -5.93 -43.90 -23.83
#